data_AF-A0A9W6JXH5-F1
#
_entry.id   AF-A0A9W6JXH5-F1
#
_cell.length_a   1.000
_cell.length_b   1.000
_cell.length_c   1.000
_cell.angle_alpha   90.00
_cell.angle_beta   90.00
_cell.angle_gamma   90.00
#
_symmetry.space_group_name_H-M   'P 1'
#
loop_
_entity.id
_entity.type
_entity.pdbx_description
1 polymer ?
#
loop_
_entity_poly.entity_id
_entity_poly.type
_entity_poly.pdbx_seq_one_letter_code
_entity_poly.pdbx_strand_id
1 'polypeptide(L)'
;MGARLLPPPHAVVANAFGNLFSSAWLPGIGLPRGGYLPHILFTAANVLIGGGAGALIGIASGLASAGSRTVAEALDPLMSLLGTIPIVIMAPFFLMWFGLSGLAQIALVTLYTATVLHLFALRGVRNLPPAFMDYAATLGPRRCSASFPCDCRARCQRSSEGCASLSRRLGGSPPSPRCSAASTAPGAS
;
A
#
# COMPACT_ATOMS: atom_id res chain seq x y z
N MET A 1 24.81 44.42 -26.25
CA MET A 1 24.08 43.26 -26.82
C MET A 1 24.21 42.10 -25.86
N GLY A 2 23.16 41.79 -25.10
CA GLY A 2 23.16 40.71 -24.09
C GLY A 2 22.16 40.98 -22.96
N ALA A 3 21.47 39.94 -22.50
CA ALA A 3 20.60 39.87 -21.32
C ALA A 3 19.07 40.16 -21.45
N ARG A 4 18.41 39.77 -22.55
CA ARG A 4 16.94 39.58 -22.58
C ARG A 4 16.51 38.32 -23.35
N LEU A 5 17.10 37.16 -23.02
CA LEU A 5 16.69 35.89 -23.63
C LEU A 5 15.56 35.20 -22.86
N LEU A 6 15.38 35.48 -21.56
CA LEU A 6 14.25 34.97 -20.79
C LEU A 6 13.26 36.11 -20.47
N PRO A 7 11.95 35.88 -20.66
CA PRO A 7 10.94 36.79 -20.12
C PRO A 7 11.17 36.95 -18.62
N PRO A 8 10.93 38.15 -18.07
CA PRO A 8 11.08 38.35 -16.64
C PRO A 8 10.14 37.40 -15.88
N PRO A 9 10.54 36.87 -14.71
CA PRO A 9 9.82 35.78 -14.04
C PRO A 9 8.36 36.12 -13.74
N HIS A 10 8.05 37.40 -13.48
CA HIS A 10 6.69 37.87 -13.26
C HIS A 10 5.81 37.75 -14.52
N ALA A 11 6.37 37.92 -15.72
CA ALA A 11 5.63 37.80 -16.97
C ALA A 11 5.30 36.34 -17.28
N VAL A 12 6.17 35.40 -16.92
CA VAL A 12 5.88 33.96 -17.04
C VAL A 12 4.74 33.57 -16.10
N VAL A 13 4.76 34.05 -14.86
CA VAL A 13 3.69 33.78 -13.89
C VAL A 13 2.37 34.39 -14.36
N ALA A 14 2.35 35.66 -14.77
CA ALA A 14 1.13 36.32 -15.27
C ALA A 14 0.54 35.61 -16.51
N ASN A 15 1.40 35.21 -17.46
CA ASN A 15 0.98 34.47 -18.65
C ASN A 15 0.54 33.04 -18.32
N ALA A 16 1.18 32.36 -17.36
CA ALA A 16 0.79 31.03 -16.92
C ALA A 16 -0.61 31.05 -16.27
N PHE A 17 -0.89 32.04 -15.41
CA PHE A 17 -2.22 32.23 -14.82
C PHE A 17 -3.28 32.62 -15.86
N GLY A 18 -2.96 33.49 -16.82
CA GLY A 18 -3.86 33.82 -17.92
C GLY A 18 -4.19 32.60 -18.79
N ASN A 19 -3.18 31.83 -19.18
CA ASN A 19 -3.33 30.63 -19.99
C ASN A 19 -3.99 29.46 -19.23
N LEU A 20 -3.99 29.48 -17.89
CA LEU A 20 -4.69 28.49 -17.06
C LEU A 20 -6.21 28.55 -17.29
N PHE A 21 -6.77 29.76 -17.42
CA PHE A 21 -8.21 30.00 -17.51
C PHE A 21 -8.72 30.30 -18.92
N SER A 22 -7.96 31.04 -19.74
CA SER A 22 -8.33 31.29 -21.14
C SER A 22 -7.10 31.53 -21.98
N SER A 23 -6.89 30.66 -22.97
CA SER A 23 -5.76 30.81 -23.89
C SER A 23 -6.27 30.83 -25.33
N ALA A 24 -6.03 31.94 -26.03
CA ALA A 24 -6.40 32.10 -27.44
C ALA A 24 -5.47 31.33 -28.40
N TRP A 25 -4.25 31.00 -27.98
CA TRP A 25 -3.22 30.37 -28.81
C TRP A 25 -3.24 28.82 -28.78
N LEU A 26 -3.73 28.20 -27.69
CA LEU A 26 -3.74 26.74 -27.54
C LEU A 26 -4.67 25.98 -28.52
N PRO A 27 -5.79 26.53 -29.01
CA PRO A 27 -6.56 25.87 -30.06
C PRO A 27 -5.77 25.63 -31.35
N GLY A 28 -4.74 26.44 -31.62
CA GLY A 28 -3.86 26.28 -32.79
C GLY A 28 -2.97 25.03 -32.75
N ILE A 29 -2.75 24.44 -31.57
CA ILE A 29 -2.00 23.18 -31.39
C ILE A 29 -2.94 21.97 -31.17
N GLY A 30 -4.24 22.12 -31.44
CA GLY A 30 -5.24 21.05 -31.33
C GLY A 30 -5.82 20.83 -29.92
N LEU A 31 -5.58 21.73 -28.96
CA LEU A 31 -6.15 21.64 -27.61
C LEU A 31 -7.56 22.26 -27.53
N PRO A 32 -8.47 21.74 -26.69
CA PRO A 32 -9.82 22.29 -26.49
C PRO A 32 -9.82 23.76 -26.04
N ARG A 33 -10.85 24.51 -26.43
CA ARG A 33 -11.06 25.90 -26.00
C ARG A 33 -11.38 25.93 -24.50
N GLY A 34 -10.44 26.42 -23.69
CA GLY A 34 -10.60 26.49 -22.22
C GLY A 34 -9.31 26.59 -21.40
N GLY A 35 -8.14 26.71 -22.03
CA GLY A 35 -6.87 26.71 -21.32
C GLY A 35 -6.46 25.32 -20.84
N TYR A 36 -5.65 25.25 -19.78
CA TYR A 36 -5.21 23.99 -19.18
C TYR A 36 -6.26 23.33 -18.27
N LEU A 37 -7.27 24.08 -17.85
CA LEU A 37 -8.32 23.65 -16.92
C LEU A 37 -9.06 22.35 -17.33
N PRO A 38 -9.54 22.16 -18.57
CA PRO A 38 -10.21 20.92 -18.97
C PRO A 38 -9.30 19.68 -18.87
N HIS A 39 -8.00 19.83 -19.14
CA HIS A 39 -7.05 18.72 -19.04
C HIS A 39 -6.77 18.34 -17.58
N ILE A 40 -6.62 19.34 -16.70
CA ILE A 40 -6.44 19.12 -15.26
C ILE A 40 -7.66 18.37 -14.70
N LEU A 41 -8.87 18.82 -15.04
CA LEU A 41 -10.11 18.18 -14.60
C LEU A 41 -10.25 16.75 -15.13
N PHE A 42 -9.92 16.52 -16.40
CA PHE A 42 -9.96 15.19 -16.99
C PHE A 42 -8.99 14.22 -16.29
N THR A 43 -7.75 14.64 -16.04
CA THR A 43 -6.78 13.82 -15.29
C THR A 43 -7.22 13.60 -13.85
N ALA A 44 -7.73 14.63 -13.17
CA ALA A 44 -8.23 14.51 -11.80
C ALA A 44 -9.40 13.51 -11.72
N ALA A 45 -10.36 13.57 -12.65
CA ALA A 45 -11.47 12.63 -12.70
C ALA A 45 -10.98 11.18 -12.91
N ASN A 46 -10.05 10.95 -13.83
CA ASN A 46 -9.49 9.62 -14.07
C ASN A 46 -8.77 9.06 -12.83
N VAL A 47 -8.01 9.91 -12.12
CA VAL A 47 -7.31 9.52 -10.89
C VAL A 47 -8.30 9.21 -9.77
N LEU A 48 -9.37 10.00 -9.63
CA LEU A 48 -10.40 9.76 -8.62
C LEU A 48 -11.17 8.46 -8.88
N ILE A 49 -11.55 8.21 -10.14
CA ILE A 49 -12.28 7.00 -10.52
C ILE A 49 -11.37 5.77 -10.37
N GLY A 50 -10.17 5.80 -10.95
CA GLY A 50 -9.23 4.68 -10.89
C GLY A 50 -8.72 4.43 -9.47
N GLY A 51 -8.36 5.49 -8.76
CA GLY A 51 -7.93 5.40 -7.36
C GLY A 51 -9.05 4.94 -6.43
N GLY A 52 -10.28 5.39 -6.64
CA GLY A 52 -11.44 4.93 -5.88
C GLY A 52 -11.73 3.45 -6.11
N ALA A 53 -11.79 3.01 -7.37
CA ALA A 53 -12.00 1.60 -7.71
C ALA A 53 -10.86 0.71 -7.18
N GLY A 54 -9.61 1.15 -7.36
CA GLY A 54 -8.44 0.43 -6.87
C GLY A 54 -8.38 0.38 -5.34
N ALA A 55 -8.82 1.44 -4.66
CA ALA A 55 -8.92 1.44 -3.20
C ALA A 55 -9.93 0.43 -2.68
N LEU A 56 -11.12 0.36 -3.28
CA LEU A 56 -12.13 -0.63 -2.89
C LEU A 56 -11.60 -2.06 -3.08
N ILE A 57 -10.98 -2.35 -4.22
CA ILE A 57 -10.43 -3.69 -4.53
C ILE A 57 -9.23 -4.03 -3.63
N GLY A 58 -8.30 -3.09 -3.46
CA GLY A 58 -7.09 -3.26 -2.66
C GLY A 58 -7.40 -3.47 -1.18
N ILE A 59 -8.30 -2.64 -0.62
CA ILE A 59 -8.73 -2.77 0.78
C ILE A 59 -9.49 -4.08 0.96
N ALA A 60 -10.46 -4.40 0.10
CA ALA A 60 -11.23 -5.65 0.21
C ALA A 60 -10.33 -6.89 0.14
N SER A 61 -9.41 -6.94 -0.83
CA SER A 61 -8.46 -8.05 -0.96
C SER A 61 -7.48 -8.12 0.23
N GLY A 62 -7.01 -6.98 0.74
CA GLY A 62 -6.09 -6.92 1.88
C GLY A 62 -6.75 -7.40 3.18
N LEU A 63 -8.02 -7.04 3.42
CA LEU A 63 -8.77 -7.57 4.56
C LEU A 63 -9.08 -9.06 4.38
N ALA A 64 -9.40 -9.51 3.16
CA ALA A 64 -9.64 -10.92 2.88
C ALA A 64 -8.38 -11.78 3.14
N SER A 65 -7.20 -11.32 2.71
CA SER A 65 -5.91 -11.96 3.05
C SER A 65 -5.62 -11.93 4.54
N ALA A 66 -5.99 -10.87 5.26
CA ALA A 66 -5.79 -10.81 6.71
C ALA A 66 -6.67 -11.82 7.47
N GLY A 67 -7.86 -12.14 6.97
CA GLY A 67 -8.79 -13.09 7.57
C GLY A 67 -8.57 -14.56 7.17
N SER A 68 -8.05 -14.83 5.97
CA SER A 68 -7.92 -16.19 5.43
C SER A 68 -6.48 -16.53 5.06
N ARG A 69 -5.96 -17.62 5.65
CA ARG A 69 -4.57 -18.08 5.44
C ARG A 69 -4.33 -18.58 4.02
N THR A 70 -5.28 -19.29 3.43
CA THR A 70 -5.19 -19.76 2.03
C THR A 70 -5.18 -18.61 1.03
N VAL A 71 -5.94 -17.55 1.31
CA VAL A 71 -5.97 -16.35 0.45
C VAL A 71 -4.66 -15.58 0.58
N ALA A 72 -4.12 -15.43 1.80
CA ALA A 72 -2.83 -14.79 2.03
C ALA A 72 -1.69 -15.50 1.29
N GLU A 73 -1.62 -16.83 1.36
CA GLU A 73 -0.54 -17.61 0.73
C GLU A 73 -0.52 -17.47 -0.80
N ALA A 74 -1.66 -17.21 -1.45
CA ALA A 74 -1.75 -17.00 -2.89
C ALA A 74 -1.65 -15.51 -3.31
N LEU A 75 -2.37 -14.61 -2.63
CA LEU A 75 -2.44 -13.19 -3.00
C LEU A 75 -1.24 -12.37 -2.52
N ASP A 76 -0.72 -12.63 -1.32
CA ASP A 76 0.40 -11.86 -0.77
C ASP A 76 1.62 -11.87 -1.73
N PRO A 77 2.10 -13.02 -2.26
CA PRO A 77 3.22 -13.02 -3.20
C PRO A 77 2.86 -12.35 -4.53
N LEU A 78 1.65 -12.57 -5.06
CA LEU A 78 1.21 -11.98 -6.32
C LEU A 78 1.17 -10.44 -6.23
N MET A 79 0.54 -9.91 -5.18
CA MET A 79 0.43 -8.47 -4.95
C MET A 79 1.80 -7.83 -4.67
N SER A 80 2.69 -8.54 -3.97
CA SER A 80 4.07 -8.08 -3.74
C SER A 80 4.87 -8.01 -5.05
N LEU A 81 4.73 -8.99 -5.93
CA LEU A 81 5.38 -9.00 -7.25
C LEU A 81 4.87 -7.85 -8.11
N LEU A 82 3.55 -7.68 -8.20
CA LEU A 82 2.94 -6.58 -8.95
C LEU A 82 3.36 -5.21 -8.39
N GLY A 83 3.45 -5.07 -7.06
CA GLY A 83 3.87 -3.83 -6.42
C GLY A 83 5.36 -3.50 -6.58
N THR A 84 6.20 -4.50 -6.90
CA THR A 84 7.64 -4.30 -7.14
C THR A 84 7.91 -3.78 -8.56
N ILE A 85 7.02 -4.08 -9.52
CA ILE A 85 7.15 -3.59 -10.89
C ILE A 85 6.81 -2.10 -10.93
N PRO A 86 7.76 -1.21 -11.30
CA PRO A 86 7.47 0.22 -11.37
C PRO A 86 6.44 0.53 -12.44
N ILE A 87 5.54 1.48 -12.13
CA ILE A 87 4.42 1.88 -13.00
C ILE A 87 4.86 2.31 -14.41
N VAL A 88 6.08 2.83 -14.54
CA VAL A 88 6.67 3.27 -15.81
C VAL A 88 6.80 2.11 -16.81
N ILE A 89 7.13 0.91 -16.33
CA ILE A 89 7.24 -0.28 -17.19
C ILE A 89 5.85 -0.78 -17.58
N MET A 90 4.86 -0.64 -16.69
CA MET A 90 3.50 -1.13 -16.92
C MET A 90 2.70 -0.25 -17.88
N ALA A 91 3.02 1.05 -17.94
CA ALA A 91 2.38 2.03 -18.82
C ALA A 91 2.34 1.59 -20.30
N PRO A 92 3.47 1.23 -20.97
CA PRO A 92 3.44 0.80 -22.38
C PRO A 92 2.63 -0.48 -22.61
N PHE A 93 2.61 -1.43 -21.67
CA PHE A 93 1.78 -2.65 -21.80
C PHE A 93 0.29 -2.30 -21.77
N PHE A 94 -0.13 -1.45 -20.83
CA PHE A 94 -1.53 -1.01 -20.76
C PHE A 94 -1.94 -0.19 -21.98
N LEU A 95 -1.04 0.64 -22.51
CA LEU A 95 -1.26 1.36 -23.76
C LEU A 95 -1.40 0.40 -24.95
N MET A 96 -0.67 -0.71 -24.97
CA MET A 96 -0.81 -1.73 -26.01
C MET A 96 -2.14 -2.50 -25.91
N TRP A 97 -2.63 -2.80 -24.70
CA TRP A 97 -3.90 -3.51 -24.50
C TRP A 97 -5.13 -2.63 -24.75
N PHE A 98 -5.17 -1.45 -24.13
CA PHE A 98 -6.35 -0.58 -24.07
C PHE A 98 -6.28 0.61 -25.05
N GLY A 99 -5.16 0.77 -25.75
CA GLY A 99 -4.92 1.86 -26.71
C GLY A 99 -4.66 3.22 -26.07
N LEU A 100 -4.64 4.28 -26.91
CA LEU A 100 -4.53 5.68 -26.49
C LEU A 100 -5.87 6.21 -25.95
N SER A 101 -6.38 5.59 -24.89
CA SER A 101 -7.65 5.97 -24.27
C SER A 101 -7.47 6.35 -22.79
N GLY A 102 -8.40 7.13 -22.25
CA GLY A 102 -8.45 7.40 -20.80
C GLY A 102 -8.61 6.13 -19.96
N LEU A 103 -9.15 5.05 -20.53
CA LEU A 103 -9.29 3.75 -19.89
C LEU A 103 -7.94 3.12 -19.55
N ALA A 104 -6.92 3.29 -20.40
CA ALA A 104 -5.56 2.79 -20.11
C ALA A 104 -5.00 3.43 -18.84
N GLN A 105 -5.20 4.74 -18.67
CA GLN A 105 -4.76 5.48 -17.48
C GLN A 105 -5.54 5.02 -16.24
N ILE A 106 -6.86 4.90 -16.34
CA ILE A 106 -7.71 4.46 -15.22
C ILE A 106 -7.29 3.05 -14.79
N ALA A 107 -7.15 2.11 -15.72
CA ALA A 107 -6.82 0.72 -15.41
C ALA A 107 -5.43 0.59 -14.76
N LEU A 108 -4.45 1.36 -15.25
CA LEU A 108 -3.11 1.43 -14.66
C LEU A 108 -3.15 1.95 -13.21
N VAL A 109 -3.86 3.05 -12.97
CA VAL A 109 -4.02 3.63 -11.63
C VAL A 109 -4.76 2.66 -10.70
N THR A 110 -5.84 2.03 -11.17
CA THR A 110 -6.60 1.03 -10.40
C THR A 110 -5.72 -0.13 -9.98
N LEU A 111 -4.95 -0.73 -10.90
CA LEU A 111 -4.09 -1.87 -10.60
C LEU A 111 -3.01 -1.50 -9.57
N TYR A 112 -2.35 -0.36 -9.77
CA TYR A 112 -1.28 0.09 -8.88
C TYR A 112 -1.79 0.49 -7.50
N THR A 113 -2.89 1.24 -7.43
CA THR A 113 -3.49 1.61 -6.14
C THR A 113 -4.03 0.39 -5.41
N ALA A 114 -4.58 -0.60 -6.10
CA ALA A 114 -5.03 -1.85 -5.50
C ALA A 114 -3.88 -2.61 -4.82
N THR A 115 -2.72 -2.76 -5.47
CA THR A 115 -1.58 -3.50 -4.90
C THR A 115 -0.98 -2.75 -3.70
N VAL A 116 -0.84 -1.43 -3.81
CA VAL A 116 -0.33 -0.58 -2.72
C VAL A 116 -1.26 -0.60 -1.51
N LEU A 117 -2.57 -0.44 -1.73
CA LEU A 117 -3.56 -0.44 -0.64
C LEU A 117 -3.78 -1.82 -0.04
N HIS A 118 -3.64 -2.89 -0.82
CA HIS A 118 -3.59 -4.25 -0.30
C HIS A 118 -2.47 -4.41 0.73
N LEU A 119 -1.25 -3.99 0.37
CA LEU A 119 -0.10 -4.07 1.27
C LEU A 119 -0.27 -3.20 2.52
N PHE A 120 -0.83 -1.99 2.38
CA PHE A 120 -1.12 -1.13 3.52
C PHE A 120 -2.22 -1.69 4.42
N ALA A 121 -3.30 -2.23 3.87
CA ALA A 121 -4.36 -2.87 4.63
C ALA A 121 -3.83 -4.08 5.41
N LEU A 122 -3.07 -4.95 4.75
CA LEU A 122 -2.48 -6.14 5.37
C LEU A 122 -1.50 -5.78 6.51
N ARG A 123 -0.59 -4.83 6.27
CA ARG A 123 0.33 -4.32 7.30
C ARG A 123 -0.42 -3.59 8.41
N GLY A 124 -1.48 -2.87 8.07
CA GLY A 124 -2.36 -2.19 9.01
C GLY A 124 -2.92 -3.17 10.01
N VAL A 125 -3.57 -4.24 9.54
CA VAL A 125 -4.17 -5.30 10.38
C VAL A 125 -3.12 -6.02 11.22
N ARG A 126 -1.94 -6.31 10.66
CA ARG A 126 -0.86 -7.02 11.37
C ARG A 126 -0.13 -6.16 12.42
N ASN A 127 -0.18 -4.84 12.32
CA ASN A 127 0.53 -3.91 13.22
C ASN A 127 -0.35 -3.36 14.38
N LEU A 128 -1.64 -3.72 14.49
CA LEU A 128 -2.45 -3.22 15.59
C LEU A 128 -1.93 -3.72 16.96
N PRO A 129 -1.85 -2.84 17.98
CA PRO A 129 -1.59 -3.26 19.34
C PRO A 129 -2.61 -4.31 19.80
N PRO A 130 -2.20 -5.31 20.61
CA PRO A 130 -3.08 -6.39 21.06
C PRO A 130 -4.31 -5.89 21.82
N ALA A 131 -4.21 -4.73 22.49
CA ALA A 131 -5.35 -4.10 23.18
C ALA A 131 -6.55 -3.85 22.26
N PHE A 132 -6.34 -3.52 20.98
CA PHE A 132 -7.44 -3.34 20.02
C PHE A 132 -8.14 -4.66 19.69
N MET A 133 -7.43 -5.78 19.75
CA MET A 133 -8.05 -7.10 19.55
C MET A 133 -8.90 -7.51 20.74
N ASP A 134 -8.52 -7.14 21.97
CA ASP A 134 -9.33 -7.42 23.17
C ASP A 134 -10.65 -6.65 23.14
N TYR A 135 -10.63 -5.38 22.73
CA TYR A 135 -11.86 -4.60 22.53
C TYR A 135 -12.74 -5.17 21.40
N ALA A 136 -12.14 -5.54 20.27
CA ALA A 136 -12.85 -6.19 19.16
C ALA A 136 -13.46 -7.55 19.58
N ALA A 137 -12.79 -8.29 20.46
CA ALA A 137 -13.29 -9.57 20.98
C ALA A 137 -14.55 -9.41 21.84
N THR A 138 -14.66 -8.32 22.62
CA THR A 138 -15.85 -8.03 23.44
C THR A 138 -17.06 -7.56 22.62
N LEU A 139 -16.82 -6.93 21.46
CA LEU A 139 -17.86 -6.49 20.52
C LEU A 139 -18.33 -7.61 19.57
N GLY A 140 -17.70 -8.79 19.62
CA GLY A 140 -18.22 -10.03 19.06
C GLY A 140 -17.60 -10.43 17.73
N PRO A 141 -16.59 -11.31 17.74
CA PRO A 141 -16.38 -12.30 16.72
C PRO A 141 -17.23 -13.51 17.13
N ARG A 142 -18.30 -13.79 16.37
CA ARG A 142 -18.93 -15.12 16.37
C ARG A 142 -17.83 -16.11 15.99
N ARG A 143 -17.38 -16.86 16.98
CA ARG A 143 -16.41 -17.93 16.84
C ARG A 143 -17.12 -19.04 16.06
N CYS A 144 -16.66 -19.33 14.84
CA CYS A 144 -16.75 -20.67 14.27
C CYS A 144 -15.39 -21.00 13.64
N SER A 145 -14.63 -21.74 14.45
CA SER A 145 -13.56 -22.68 14.12
C SER A 145 -13.29 -22.94 12.62
N ALA A 146 -12.08 -22.60 12.17
CA ALA A 146 -11.17 -23.55 11.53
C ALA A 146 -9.83 -22.88 11.19
N SER A 147 -8.73 -23.47 11.69
CA SER A 147 -7.38 -23.42 11.08
C SER A 147 -6.36 -22.34 11.50
N PHE A 148 -6.43 -21.77 12.70
CA PHE A 148 -5.25 -21.11 13.28
C PHE A 148 -4.69 -21.92 14.45
N PRO A 149 -3.69 -22.80 14.22
CA PRO A 149 -2.92 -23.36 15.31
C PRO A 149 -2.19 -22.22 16.01
N CYS A 150 -2.52 -22.07 17.29
CA CYS A 150 -1.84 -21.35 18.35
C CYS A 150 -0.38 -20.96 18.01
N ASP A 151 -0.19 -19.72 17.53
CA ASP A 151 1.13 -19.09 17.49
C ASP A 151 1.55 -18.56 18.88
N CYS A 152 1.41 -19.43 19.88
CA CYS A 152 1.96 -19.26 21.22
C CYS A 152 3.49 -19.47 21.20
N ARG A 153 4.03 -20.07 20.13
CA ARG A 153 5.46 -20.38 19.98
C ARG A 153 6.29 -19.17 19.55
N ALA A 154 5.82 -18.34 18.60
CA ALA A 154 6.58 -17.16 18.17
C ALA A 154 6.63 -16.05 19.24
N ARG A 155 5.55 -15.90 20.03
CA ARG A 155 5.52 -14.95 21.16
C ARG A 155 6.42 -15.40 22.31
N CYS A 156 6.59 -16.70 22.52
CA CYS A 156 7.50 -17.27 23.52
C CYS A 156 8.98 -17.17 23.11
N GLN A 157 9.31 -17.40 21.84
CA GLN A 157 10.69 -17.25 21.33
C GLN A 157 11.20 -15.81 21.47
N ARG A 158 10.37 -14.80 21.13
CA ARG A 158 10.76 -13.39 21.26
C ARG A 158 10.98 -12.94 22.71
N SER A 159 10.30 -13.58 23.66
CA SER A 159 10.52 -13.34 25.10
C SER A 159 11.79 -13.99 25.62
N SER A 160 12.23 -15.13 25.04
CA SER A 160 13.46 -15.82 25.46
C SER A 160 14.74 -15.05 25.12
N GLU A 161 14.80 -14.35 23.99
CA GLU A 161 15.95 -13.49 23.63
C GLU A 161 16.04 -12.26 24.55
N GLY A 162 14.90 -11.67 24.92
CA GLY A 162 14.82 -10.61 25.92
C GLY A 162 15.33 -11.06 27.30
N CYS A 163 15.01 -12.28 27.71
CA CYS A 163 15.43 -12.82 29.01
C CYS A 163 16.95 -13.16 29.06
N ALA A 164 17.52 -13.65 27.96
CA ALA A 164 18.95 -13.96 27.85
C ALA A 164 19.86 -12.72 27.78
N SER A 165 19.33 -11.59 27.30
CA SER A 165 20.02 -10.29 27.33
C SER A 165 19.91 -9.61 28.70
N LEU A 166 18.77 -9.79 29.39
CA LEU A 166 18.53 -9.29 30.75
C LEU A 166 19.37 -10.04 31.80
N SER A 167 19.53 -11.37 31.67
CA SER A 167 20.35 -12.18 32.59
C SER A 167 21.85 -11.84 32.50
N ARG A 168 22.35 -11.52 31.29
CA ARG A 168 23.72 -11.04 31.09
C ARG A 168 23.96 -9.65 31.69
N ARG A 169 22.94 -8.80 31.74
CA ARG A 169 23.03 -7.47 32.37
C ARG A 169 22.96 -7.51 33.90
N LEU A 170 22.33 -8.54 34.49
CA LEU A 170 22.12 -8.63 35.93
C LEU A 170 23.14 -9.48 36.69
N GLY A 171 24.26 -9.89 36.06
CA GLY A 171 25.48 -10.25 36.79
C GLY A 171 25.33 -11.29 37.92
N GLY A 172 24.47 -12.29 37.76
CA GLY A 172 24.40 -13.44 38.68
C GLY A 172 23.05 -13.64 39.37
N SER A 173 22.26 -14.56 38.83
CA SER A 173 21.44 -15.56 39.55
C SER A 173 20.82 -16.51 38.52
N PRO A 174 20.80 -17.83 38.75
CA PRO A 174 20.24 -18.78 37.79
C PRO A 174 18.72 -18.59 37.64
N PRO A 175 18.16 -18.79 36.43
CA PRO A 175 16.72 -18.70 36.22
C PRO A 175 15.99 -19.82 36.98
N SER A 176 14.82 -19.51 37.51
CA SER A 176 13.95 -20.44 38.22
C SER A 176 13.67 -21.74 37.41
N PRO A 177 13.48 -22.90 38.08
CA PRO A 177 13.38 -24.22 37.44
C PRO A 177 12.18 -24.39 36.48
N ARG A 178 11.25 -23.42 36.42
CA ARG A 178 10.10 -23.44 35.49
C ARG A 178 10.50 -23.17 34.03
N CYS A 179 11.66 -22.59 33.75
CA CYS A 179 12.13 -22.37 32.38
C CYS A 179 12.82 -23.60 31.75
N SER A 180 13.39 -24.51 32.55
CA SER A 180 14.14 -25.65 32.01
C SER A 180 13.26 -26.79 31.51
N ALA A 181 11.98 -26.82 31.89
CA ALA A 181 11.05 -27.90 31.51
C ALA A 181 10.50 -27.78 30.08
N ALA A 182 10.72 -26.64 29.40
CA ALA A 182 10.22 -26.42 28.04
C ALA A 182 11.23 -26.76 26.92
N SER A 183 12.50 -27.07 27.25
CA SER A 183 13.55 -27.37 26.26
C SER A 183 13.88 -28.86 26.10
N THR A 184 13.28 -29.74 26.90
CA THR A 184 13.50 -31.20 26.83
C THR A 184 12.24 -31.92 26.36
N ALA A 185 11.93 -31.77 25.07
CA ALA A 185 11.12 -32.74 24.34
C ALA A 185 12.00 -33.34 23.22
N PRO A 186 12.45 -34.60 23.35
CA PRO A 186 13.13 -35.33 22.28
C PRO A 186 12.15 -36.18 21.46
N GLY A 187 12.49 -36.41 20.18
CA GLY A 187 11.84 -37.38 19.28
C GLY A 187 10.89 -36.72 18.28
N ALA A 188 11.16 -36.55 17.00
CA ALA A 188 11.76 -37.47 16.02
C ALA A 188 11.04 -38.82 15.99
N SER A 189 10.07 -38.90 15.08
CA SER A 189 9.77 -40.04 14.22
C SER A 189 9.16 -39.48 12.94
#